data_AF-A0A963W686-F1
#
_entry.id   AF-A0A963W686-F1
#
_cell.length_a   1.000
_cell.length_b   1.000
_cell.length_c   1.000
_cell.angle_alpha   90.00
_cell.angle_beta   90.00
_cell.angle_gamma   90.00
#
_symmetry.space_group_name_H-M   'P 1'
#
loop_
_entity.id
_entity.type
_entity.pdbx_description
1 polymer ?
#
loop_
_entity_poly.entity_id
_entity_poly.type
_entity_poly.pdbx_seq_one_letter_code
_entity_poly.pdbx_strand_id
1 'polypeptide(L)'
;MALPKFGEALRNATMGLAALGMSAPAMANDSDMQQVAAVQAIRIPVKDSRGIQSRAIQMSAAMVSKGAQVLVFYGDNQEAFDRMYEGAQQAKAAGVPLAGIIVASPLEPEVVHGVQIAGTNQIEFYADGARTSTIDSPEREPQRVARLVRAELLRGQDIMREQRRQVAMADPQVRQ
;
A
#
# COMPACT_ATOMS: atom_id res chain seq x y z
N MET A 1 -39.83 32.75 33.06
CA MET A 1 -39.28 32.62 31.69
C MET A 1 -39.66 31.25 31.16
N ALA A 2 -40.35 31.21 30.02
CA ALA A 2 -41.04 30.04 29.50
C ALA A 2 -40.14 29.18 28.60
N LEU A 3 -40.30 27.85 28.71
CA LEU A 3 -39.66 26.82 27.88
C LEU A 3 -40.29 26.80 26.46
N PRO A 4 -39.53 26.55 25.38
CA PRO A 4 -40.11 26.25 24.08
C PRO A 4 -40.60 24.79 23.99
N LYS A 5 -41.78 24.65 23.40
CA LYS A 5 -42.54 23.40 23.23
C LYS A 5 -42.04 22.62 22.01
N PHE A 6 -41.92 21.29 22.16
CA PHE A 6 -41.90 20.32 21.07
C PHE A 6 -43.31 20.21 20.44
N GLY A 7 -43.40 20.14 19.11
CA GLY A 7 -44.63 19.73 18.42
C GLY A 7 -44.66 20.00 16.91
N GLU A 8 -44.71 18.91 16.13
CA GLU A 8 -45.43 18.75 14.83
C GLU A 8 -44.87 19.50 13.59
N ALA A 9 -44.77 18.97 12.37
CA ALA A 9 -45.50 17.88 11.72
C ALA A 9 -44.68 17.25 10.58
N LEU A 10 -44.67 15.92 10.53
CA LEU A 10 -44.56 15.12 9.31
C LEU A 10 -45.82 15.34 8.46
N ARG A 11 -45.69 15.53 7.13
CA ARG A 11 -46.38 14.74 6.08
C ARG A 11 -46.49 15.45 4.71
N ASN A 12 -46.25 14.63 3.69
CA ASN A 12 -46.84 14.64 2.34
C ASN A 12 -46.34 15.63 1.28
N ALA A 13 -45.51 15.12 0.37
CA ALA A 13 -45.62 15.44 -1.06
C ALA A 13 -45.27 14.18 -1.88
N THR A 14 -46.30 13.41 -2.22
CA THR A 14 -46.27 12.32 -3.18
C THR A 14 -46.85 12.84 -4.51
N MET A 15 -46.34 12.31 -5.61
CA MET A 15 -46.89 12.28 -6.98
C MET A 15 -46.35 13.27 -8.02
N GLY A 16 -45.87 12.68 -9.12
CA GLY A 16 -45.51 13.35 -10.36
C GLY A 16 -44.90 12.38 -11.38
N LEU A 17 -45.63 11.30 -11.73
CA LEU A 17 -45.31 10.44 -12.88
C LEU A 17 -45.91 11.08 -14.14
N ALA A 18 -45.09 11.35 -15.16
CA ALA A 18 -45.52 11.45 -16.55
C ALA A 18 -44.35 11.07 -17.47
N ALA A 19 -44.64 10.17 -18.41
CA ALA A 19 -43.69 9.54 -19.32
C ALA A 19 -43.95 9.96 -20.78
N LEU A 20 -42.93 9.69 -21.63
CA LEU A 20 -42.93 9.45 -23.10
C LEU A 20 -42.62 10.62 -24.05
N GLY A 21 -41.60 10.43 -24.92
CA GLY A 21 -41.44 11.20 -26.16
C GLY A 21 -40.06 11.27 -26.87
N MET A 22 -39.52 10.12 -27.33
CA MET A 22 -38.72 9.89 -28.57
C MET A 22 -37.27 10.43 -28.82
N SER A 23 -36.38 9.44 -29.08
CA SER A 23 -35.29 9.30 -30.08
C SER A 23 -33.86 9.88 -29.88
N ALA A 24 -32.86 8.99 -30.07
CA ALA A 24 -31.42 9.06 -29.74
C ALA A 24 -30.52 9.89 -30.71
N PRO A 25 -29.23 10.12 -30.36
CA PRO A 25 -28.20 9.14 -30.74
C PRO A 25 -27.17 8.83 -29.64
N ALA A 26 -26.41 7.76 -29.90
CA ALA A 26 -25.35 7.19 -29.10
C ALA A 26 -24.33 8.22 -28.57
N MET A 27 -24.07 8.14 -27.27
CA MET A 27 -22.73 8.39 -26.73
C MET A 27 -22.33 7.13 -25.97
N ALA A 28 -21.48 6.34 -26.62
CA ALA A 28 -20.59 5.44 -25.92
C ALA A 28 -19.73 6.30 -24.99
N ASN A 29 -20.12 6.41 -23.72
CA ASN A 29 -19.19 6.78 -22.69
C ASN A 29 -18.48 5.48 -22.31
N ASP A 30 -17.36 5.26 -23.01
CA ASP A 30 -16.29 4.37 -22.55
C ASP A 30 -16.09 4.64 -21.06
N SER A 31 -16.61 3.71 -20.27
CA SER A 31 -16.32 3.63 -18.85
C SER A 31 -14.94 2.97 -18.71
N ASP A 32 -13.95 3.48 -19.43
CA ASP A 32 -12.52 3.32 -19.17
C ASP A 32 -12.12 4.24 -18.00
N MET A 33 -12.96 4.27 -16.96
CA MET A 33 -12.48 4.61 -15.63
C MET A 33 -11.69 3.41 -15.14
N GLN A 34 -10.43 3.41 -15.57
CA GLN A 34 -9.27 2.79 -14.95
C GLN A 34 -9.60 2.46 -13.49
N GLN A 35 -9.95 1.19 -13.22
CA GLN A 35 -10.03 0.68 -11.87
C GLN A 35 -8.62 0.83 -11.29
N VAL A 36 -8.38 1.93 -10.57
CA VAL A 36 -7.23 2.08 -9.72
C VAL A 36 -7.40 0.99 -8.68
N ALA A 37 -6.79 -0.18 -8.92
CA ALA A 37 -6.79 -1.25 -7.96
C ALA A 37 -6.36 -0.64 -6.63
N ALA A 38 -7.17 -0.71 -5.57
CA ALA A 38 -6.75 -0.19 -4.28
C ALA A 38 -5.49 -0.94 -3.82
N VAL A 39 -4.58 -0.28 -3.10
CA VAL A 39 -3.50 -1.02 -2.43
C VAL A 39 -4.15 -1.83 -1.32
N GLN A 40 -4.08 -3.15 -1.43
CA GLN A 40 -4.61 -4.03 -0.39
C GLN A 40 -3.62 -4.06 0.77
N ALA A 41 -4.08 -3.63 1.94
CA ALA A 41 -3.37 -3.82 3.19
C ALA A 41 -3.68 -5.23 3.72
N ILE A 42 -2.69 -6.10 3.66
CA ILE A 42 -2.75 -7.45 4.20
C ILE A 42 -2.26 -7.38 5.65
N ARG A 43 -3.18 -7.49 6.60
CA ARG A 43 -2.81 -7.56 8.03
C ARG A 43 -2.46 -9.00 8.37
N ILE A 44 -1.22 -9.26 8.77
CA ILE A 44 -0.80 -10.58 9.24
C ILE A 44 -0.54 -10.45 10.75
N PRO A 45 -1.52 -10.82 11.61
CA PRO A 45 -1.30 -10.80 13.05
C PRO A 45 -0.34 -11.92 13.43
N VAL A 46 0.92 -11.59 13.71
CA VAL A 46 1.93 -12.57 14.15
C VAL A 46 2.60 -12.07 15.43
N LYS A 47 2.32 -12.72 16.56
CA LYS A 47 2.94 -12.47 17.87
C LYS A 47 3.83 -13.68 18.22
N ASP A 48 5.16 -13.60 18.07
CA ASP A 48 6.14 -14.42 18.83
C ASP A 48 7.60 -14.01 18.54
N SER A 49 8.41 -13.92 19.60
CA SER A 49 9.73 -13.27 19.72
C SER A 49 10.91 -14.09 19.20
N ARG A 50 10.68 -15.05 18.30
CA ARG A 50 11.72 -15.90 17.74
C ARG A 50 11.81 -15.64 16.25
N GLY A 51 13.02 -15.34 15.73
CA GLY A 51 13.32 -14.96 14.33
C GLY A 51 12.81 -15.90 13.21
N ILE A 52 12.06 -16.94 13.54
CA ILE A 52 11.20 -17.72 12.65
C ILE A 52 10.16 -16.82 11.94
N GLN A 53 9.77 -15.69 12.53
CA GLN A 53 8.69 -14.83 12.01
C GLN A 53 9.10 -13.87 10.90
N SER A 54 10.31 -13.29 10.99
CA SER A 54 10.87 -12.51 9.87
C SER A 54 10.95 -13.39 8.62
N ARG A 55 11.30 -14.67 8.78
CA ARG A 55 11.27 -15.65 7.70
C ARG A 55 9.86 -15.90 7.15
N ALA A 56 8.84 -16.01 8.01
CA ALA A 56 7.46 -16.17 7.57
C ALA A 56 6.96 -14.95 6.77
N ILE A 57 7.28 -13.74 7.23
CA ILE A 57 6.93 -12.49 6.54
C ILE A 57 7.68 -12.37 5.21
N GLN A 58 8.97 -12.72 5.18
CA GLN A 58 9.76 -12.79 3.94
C GLN A 58 9.15 -13.78 2.95
N MET A 59 8.73 -14.96 3.42
CA MET A 59 8.05 -15.95 2.58
C MET A 59 6.70 -15.43 2.07
N SER A 60 5.89 -14.79 2.91
CA SER A 60 4.63 -14.15 2.49
C SER A 60 4.88 -13.05 1.45
N ALA A 61 5.87 -12.19 1.67
CA ALA A 61 6.26 -11.15 0.73
C ALA A 61 6.70 -11.76 -0.61
N ALA A 62 7.47 -12.84 -0.59
CA ALA A 62 7.87 -13.57 -1.79
C ALA A 62 6.68 -14.18 -2.56
N MET A 63 5.74 -14.78 -1.85
CA MET A 63 4.53 -15.36 -2.45
C MET A 63 3.62 -14.30 -3.08
N VAL A 64 3.56 -13.11 -2.49
CA VAL A 64 2.70 -12.00 -2.96
C VAL A 64 3.37 -11.19 -4.07
N SER A 65 4.71 -11.09 -4.07
CA SER A 65 5.45 -10.19 -4.94
C SER A 65 5.24 -10.47 -6.43
N LYS A 66 5.37 -11.70 -6.94
CA LYS A 66 5.01 -12.12 -8.33
C LYS A 66 5.15 -11.03 -9.44
N GLY A 67 6.32 -10.41 -9.59
CA GLY A 67 6.55 -9.36 -10.60
C GLY A 67 6.11 -7.93 -10.23
N ALA A 68 5.70 -7.72 -8.98
CA ALA A 68 5.35 -6.47 -8.34
C ALA A 68 6.03 -6.34 -6.96
N GLN A 69 6.14 -5.13 -6.45
CA GLN A 69 6.75 -4.89 -5.14
C GLN A 69 5.77 -5.14 -4.00
N VAL A 70 6.29 -5.49 -2.82
CA VAL A 70 5.56 -5.59 -1.57
C VAL A 70 6.26 -4.74 -0.52
N LEU A 71 5.48 -3.96 0.21
CA LEU A 71 5.95 -3.24 1.40
C LEU A 71 5.64 -4.06 2.63
N VAL A 72 6.55 -4.09 3.60
CA VAL A 72 6.30 -4.64 4.92
C VAL A 72 6.53 -3.55 5.95
N PHE A 73 5.54 -3.30 6.79
CA PHE A 73 5.65 -2.38 7.92
C PHE A 73 5.64 -3.17 9.21
N TYR A 74 6.76 -3.16 9.92
CA TYR A 74 6.85 -3.60 11.29
C TYR A 74 6.61 -2.38 12.15
N GLY A 75 5.61 -2.40 13.02
CA GLY A 75 5.37 -1.25 13.89
C GLY A 75 3.95 -1.10 14.39
N ASP A 76 3.81 -0.17 15.33
CA ASP A 76 2.56 0.26 15.95
C ASP A 76 2.34 1.78 15.81
N ASN A 77 3.30 2.50 15.21
CA ASN A 77 3.16 3.92 14.96
C ASN A 77 2.23 4.21 13.77
N GLN A 78 1.03 4.72 14.06
CA GLN A 78 0.02 5.02 13.04
C GLN A 78 0.45 6.13 12.07
N GLU A 79 1.12 7.18 12.55
CA GLU A 79 1.56 8.28 11.68
C GLU A 79 2.59 7.79 10.64
N ALA A 80 3.57 7.00 11.08
CA ALA A 80 4.54 6.38 10.18
C ALA A 80 3.86 5.46 9.15
N PHE A 81 2.85 4.69 9.58
CA PHE A 81 2.05 3.86 8.69
C PHE A 81 1.31 4.70 7.64
N ASP A 82 0.61 5.76 8.06
CA ASP A 82 -0.17 6.62 7.15
C ASP A 82 0.74 7.30 6.12
N ARG A 83 1.92 7.77 6.54
CA ARG A 83 2.92 8.38 5.65
C ARG A 83 3.52 7.36 4.67
N MET A 84 3.77 6.13 5.11
CA MET A 84 4.23 5.06 4.25
C MET A 84 3.16 4.67 3.23
N TYR A 85 1.90 4.58 3.65
CA TYR A 85 0.76 4.36 2.76
C TYR A 85 0.62 5.49 1.72
N GLU A 86 0.76 6.75 2.14
CA GLU A 86 0.76 7.92 1.25
C GLU A 86 1.85 7.79 0.15
N GLY A 87 3.09 7.49 0.56
CA GLY A 87 4.19 7.28 -0.39
C GLY A 87 3.96 6.12 -1.36
N ALA A 88 3.35 5.03 -0.87
CA ALA A 88 2.97 3.88 -1.69
C ALA A 88 1.90 4.24 -2.75
N GLN A 89 0.89 5.02 -2.37
CA GLN A 89 -0.13 5.50 -3.32
C GLN A 89 0.46 6.42 -4.38
N GLN A 90 1.36 7.32 -4.00
CA GLN A 90 2.05 8.19 -4.96
C GLN A 90 2.90 7.39 -5.95
N ALA A 91 3.59 6.35 -5.49
CA ALA A 91 4.37 5.45 -6.36
C ALA A 91 3.45 4.64 -7.30
N LYS A 92 2.32 4.15 -6.79
CA LYS A 92 1.33 3.44 -7.61
C LYS A 92 0.73 4.33 -8.70
N ALA A 93 0.40 5.58 -8.36
CA ALA A 93 -0.04 6.58 -9.33
C ALA A 93 1.01 6.89 -10.41
N ALA A 94 2.31 6.72 -10.08
CA ALA A 94 3.40 6.83 -11.03
C ALA A 94 3.67 5.54 -11.86
N GLY A 95 2.82 4.51 -11.72
CA GLY A 95 2.93 3.27 -12.49
C GLY A 95 3.88 2.23 -11.88
N VAL A 96 4.24 2.36 -10.59
CA VAL A 96 4.98 1.31 -9.89
C VAL A 96 4.04 0.13 -9.61
N PRO A 97 4.36 -1.11 -10.03
CA PRO A 97 3.58 -2.28 -9.70
C PRO A 97 3.76 -2.62 -8.22
N LEU A 98 2.72 -2.42 -7.41
CA LEU A 98 2.69 -2.74 -5.99
C LEU A 98 1.59 -3.77 -5.72
N ALA A 99 1.96 -4.95 -5.24
CA ALA A 99 1.03 -6.03 -4.93
C ALA A 99 0.27 -5.80 -3.61
N GLY A 100 0.90 -5.17 -2.63
CA GLY A 100 0.26 -4.87 -1.36
C GLY A 100 1.22 -4.37 -0.29
N ILE A 101 0.65 -4.14 0.89
CA ILE A 101 1.37 -3.79 2.11
C ILE A 101 1.07 -4.86 3.15
N ILE A 102 2.11 -5.41 3.77
CA ILE A 102 2.02 -6.33 4.90
C ILE A 102 2.24 -5.53 6.18
N VAL A 103 1.31 -5.64 7.14
CA VAL A 103 1.49 -5.06 8.48
C VAL A 103 1.87 -6.18 9.44
N ALA A 104 3.02 -6.01 10.09
CA ALA A 104 3.63 -6.93 11.03
C ALA A 104 3.78 -6.28 12.41
N SER A 105 3.99 -7.12 13.42
CA SER A 105 4.25 -6.62 14.78
C SER A 105 5.54 -5.80 14.85
N PRO A 106 5.64 -4.85 15.80
CA PRO A 106 6.86 -4.09 16.04
C PRO A 106 8.07 -4.99 16.30
N LEU A 107 9.25 -4.51 15.91
CA LEU A 107 10.52 -5.17 16.18
C LEU A 107 10.94 -4.97 17.65
N GLU A 108 11.78 -5.88 18.13
CA GLU A 108 12.47 -5.66 19.41
C GLU A 108 13.51 -4.54 19.22
N PRO A 109 13.54 -3.54 20.12
CA PRO A 109 14.51 -2.45 20.01
C PRO A 109 15.91 -2.97 20.33
N GLU A 110 16.88 -2.60 19.51
CA GLU A 110 18.28 -2.95 19.75
C GLU A 110 18.94 -1.85 20.60
N VAL A 111 19.48 -2.25 21.75
CA VAL A 111 20.16 -1.36 22.70
C VAL A 111 21.60 -1.82 22.90
N VAL A 112 22.54 -0.94 22.59
CA VAL A 112 23.98 -1.17 22.76
C VAL A 112 24.52 -0.13 23.73
N HIS A 113 25.15 -0.58 24.83
CA HIS A 113 25.67 0.28 25.90
C HIS A 113 24.64 1.27 26.49
N GLY A 114 23.36 0.85 26.60
CA GLY A 114 22.28 1.71 27.11
C GLY A 114 21.74 2.73 26.11
N VAL A 115 22.25 2.75 24.88
CA VAL A 115 21.75 3.59 23.78
C VAL A 115 20.94 2.75 22.81
N GLN A 116 19.71 3.17 22.51
CA GLN A 116 18.87 2.51 21.52
C GLN A 116 19.37 2.84 20.11
N ILE A 117 19.96 1.85 19.44
CA ILE A 117 20.50 1.97 18.09
C ILE A 117 19.49 1.60 17.00
N ALA A 118 18.50 0.74 17.31
CA ALA A 118 17.39 0.40 16.41
C ALA A 118 16.02 0.60 17.06
N GLY A 119 15.09 1.18 16.29
CA GLY A 119 13.70 1.41 16.70
C GLY A 119 12.83 0.16 16.67
N THR A 120 11.60 0.30 17.15
CA THR A 120 10.59 -0.77 17.09
C THR A 120 9.80 -0.75 15.77
N ASN A 121 9.89 0.33 15.00
CA ASN A 121 9.26 0.40 13.67
C ASN A 121 10.30 0.36 12.54
N GLN A 122 9.92 -0.29 11.44
CA GLN A 122 10.75 -0.44 10.24
C GLN A 122 9.85 -0.65 9.02
N ILE A 123 10.28 -0.15 7.86
CA ILE A 123 9.65 -0.44 6.56
C ILE A 123 10.65 -1.22 5.72
N GLU A 124 10.27 -2.41 5.25
CA GLU A 124 11.05 -3.21 4.31
C GLU A 124 10.39 -3.23 2.92
N PHE A 125 11.22 -3.29 1.89
CA PHE A 125 10.81 -3.33 0.49
C PHE A 125 11.19 -4.68 -0.10
N TYR A 126 10.26 -5.35 -0.76
CA TYR A 126 10.47 -6.65 -1.38
C TYR A 126 10.12 -6.62 -2.86
N ALA A 127 10.95 -7.27 -3.67
CA ALA A 127 10.74 -7.51 -5.09
C ALA A 127 11.18 -8.94 -5.44
N ASP A 128 10.29 -9.69 -6.08
CA ASP A 128 10.45 -11.10 -6.44
C ASP A 128 10.98 -11.97 -5.27
N GLY A 129 10.51 -11.67 -4.06
CA GLY A 129 10.88 -12.38 -2.82
C GLY A 129 12.23 -12.01 -2.22
N ALA A 130 12.97 -11.08 -2.82
CA ALA A 130 14.18 -10.52 -2.25
C ALA A 130 13.91 -9.16 -1.60
N ARG A 131 14.48 -8.92 -0.42
CA ARG A 131 14.48 -7.60 0.21
C ARG A 131 15.40 -6.67 -0.58
N THR A 132 14.88 -5.54 -1.04
CA THR A 132 15.62 -4.55 -1.86
C THR A 132 16.11 -3.35 -1.07
N SER A 133 15.40 -2.98 0.00
CA SER A 133 15.71 -1.81 0.81
C SER A 133 15.03 -1.86 2.19
N THR A 134 15.41 -0.93 3.05
CA THR A 134 14.90 -0.80 4.42
C THR A 134 14.91 0.66 4.85
N ILE A 135 13.87 1.10 5.55
CA ILE A 135 13.82 2.38 6.26
C ILE A 135 13.65 2.07 7.74
N ASP A 136 14.68 2.37 8.52
CA ASP A 136 14.69 2.17 9.97
C ASP A 136 14.09 3.36 10.70
N SER A 137 13.34 3.07 11.76
CA SER A 137 12.75 4.08 12.66
C SER A 137 12.01 5.21 11.92
N PRO A 138 11.05 4.90 11.03
CA PRO A 138 10.31 5.91 10.25
C PRO A 138 9.59 6.96 11.12
N GLU A 139 9.27 6.63 12.36
CA GLU A 139 8.68 7.51 13.37
C GLU A 139 9.59 8.67 13.80
N ARG A 140 10.91 8.59 13.57
CA ARG A 140 11.84 9.68 13.94
C ARG A 140 11.71 10.89 13.02
N GLU A 141 11.34 10.67 11.76
CA GLU A 141 11.12 11.74 10.78
C GLU A 141 9.86 11.47 9.92
N PRO A 142 8.65 11.42 10.51
CA PRO A 142 7.43 11.00 9.81
C PRO A 142 7.16 11.80 8.52
N GLN A 143 7.45 13.10 8.55
CA GLN A 143 7.31 14.00 7.41
C GLN A 143 8.14 13.61 6.18
N ARG A 144 9.20 12.80 6.35
CA ARG A 144 10.05 12.33 5.25
C ARG A 144 9.64 10.96 4.72
N VAL A 145 8.88 10.18 5.48
CA VAL A 145 8.57 8.77 5.19
C VAL A 145 7.90 8.62 3.83
N ALA A 146 6.86 9.40 3.53
CA ALA A 146 6.15 9.32 2.24
C ALA A 146 7.08 9.51 1.04
N ARG A 147 7.97 10.50 1.11
CA ARG A 147 8.96 10.78 0.06
C ARG A 147 9.99 9.65 -0.07
N LEU A 148 10.49 9.12 1.04
CA LEU A 148 11.45 8.03 1.05
C LEU A 148 10.85 6.74 0.48
N VAL A 149 9.63 6.39 0.91
CA VAL A 149 8.92 5.20 0.41
C VAL A 149 8.69 5.30 -1.09
N ARG A 150 8.24 6.46 -1.58
CA ARG A 150 8.07 6.69 -3.01
C ARG A 150 9.38 6.51 -3.78
N ALA A 151 10.48 7.09 -3.28
CA ALA A 151 11.78 7.01 -3.92
C ALA A 151 12.30 5.56 -3.98
N GLU A 152 12.18 4.81 -2.89
CA GLU A 152 12.61 3.40 -2.85
C GLU A 152 11.76 2.50 -3.73
N LEU A 153 10.45 2.73 -3.83
CA LEU A 153 9.58 2.00 -4.75
C LEU A 153 9.91 2.27 -6.22
N LEU A 154 10.23 3.51 -6.58
CA LEU A 154 10.68 3.84 -7.93
C LEU A 154 12.03 3.17 -8.24
N ARG A 155 12.99 3.24 -7.30
CA ARG A 155 14.29 2.57 -7.41
C ARG A 155 14.13 1.05 -7.58
N GLY A 156 13.26 0.44 -6.79
CA GLY A 156 12.96 -0.99 -6.87
C GLY A 156 12.35 -1.40 -8.21
N GLN A 157 11.51 -0.56 -8.82
CA GLN A 157 10.96 -0.83 -10.15
C GLN A 157 12.06 -0.90 -11.22
N ASP A 158 13.05 0.00 -11.16
CA ASP A 158 14.16 0.01 -12.11
C ASP A 158 15.05 -1.23 -11.95
N ILE A 159 15.29 -1.67 -10.70
CA ILE A 159 15.99 -2.93 -10.41
C ILE A 159 15.24 -4.12 -11.04
N MET A 160 13.92 -4.21 -10.84
CA MET A 160 13.11 -5.30 -11.42
C MET A 160 13.05 -5.26 -12.94
N ARG A 161 13.06 -4.07 -13.56
CA ARG A 161 13.12 -3.93 -15.02
C ARG A 161 14.47 -4.40 -15.58
N GLU A 162 15.55 -4.09 -14.89
CA GLU A 162 16.89 -4.50 -15.29
C GLU A 162 17.07 -6.02 -15.16
N GLN A 163 16.65 -6.60 -14.04
CA GLN A 163 16.68 -8.05 -13.84
C GLN A 163 15.89 -8.80 -14.92
N ARG A 164 14.68 -8.33 -15.27
CA ARG A 164 13.88 -8.93 -16.36
C ARG A 164 14.57 -8.86 -17.72
N ARG A 165 15.25 -7.75 -18.02
CA ARG A 165 16.02 -7.61 -19.26
C ARG A 165 17.18 -8.61 -19.32
N GLN A 166 17.90 -8.78 -18.21
CA GLN A 166 19.00 -9.74 -18.13
C GLN A 166 18.54 -11.19 -18.30
N VAL A 167 17.43 -11.57 -17.68
CA VAL A 167 16.84 -12.91 -17.84
C VAL A 167 16.40 -13.15 -19.29
N ALA A 168 15.73 -12.18 -19.93
CA ALA A 168 15.32 -12.29 -21.33
C ALA A 168 16.51 -12.42 -22.31
N MET A 169 17.65 -11.79 -21.99
CA MET A 169 18.88 -11.89 -22.80
C MET A 169 19.67 -13.19 -22.57
N ALA A 170 19.48 -13.81 -21.41
CA ALA A 170 20.10 -15.09 -21.04
C ALA A 170 19.34 -16.31 -21.60
N ASP A 171 18.10 -16.13 -22.07
CA ASP A 171 17.28 -17.19 -22.63
C ASP A 171 17.63 -17.44 -24.12
N PRO A 172 18.22 -18.60 -24.49
CA PRO A 172 18.67 -18.87 -25.85
C PRO A 172 17.53 -18.97 -26.89
N GLN A 173 16.27 -19.00 -26.47
CA GLN A 173 15.12 -19.05 -27.37
C GLN A 173 14.73 -17.69 -27.99
N VAL A 174 15.29 -16.57 -27.50
CA VAL A 174 15.03 -15.22 -28.06
C VAL A 174 16.05 -14.85 -29.16
N ARG A 175 17.00 -15.75 -29.48
CA ARG A 175 18.07 -15.52 -30.48
C ARG A 175 17.80 -16.14 -31.86
N GLN A 176 16.58 -16.58 -32.17
CA GLN A 176 16.22 -17.08 -33.49
C GLN A 176 15.31 -16.10 -34.24
#